data_AF-A2DMV5-F1
#
_entry.id   AF-A2DMV5-F1
#
_cell.length_a   1.000
_cell.length_b   1.000
_cell.length_c   1.000
_cell.angle_alpha   90.00
_cell.angle_beta   90.00
_cell.angle_gamma   90.00
#
_symmetry.space_group_name_H-M   'P 1'
#
loop_
_entity.id
_entity.type
_entity.pdbx_description
1 polymer ?
#
loop_
_entity_poly.entity_id
_entity_poly.type
_entity_poly.pdbx_seq_one_letter_code
_entity_poly.pdbx_strand_id
1 'polypeptide(L)' 'MYNYKEIAELLISHGANINEKNNDGKTALHCTAMYNYKEIVELLISHGANINEKDRSEMHY' A
#
# COMPACT_ATOMS: atom_id res chain seq x y z
N MET A 1 0.94 11.34 17.66
CA MET A 1 1.17 11.18 16.20
C MET A 1 1.81 9.83 16.01
N TYR A 2 1.15 8.92 15.30
CA TYR A 2 1.76 7.65 14.92
C TYR A 2 2.63 7.87 13.70
N ASN A 3 3.84 7.30 13.70
CA ASN A 3 4.83 7.55 12.67
C ASN A 3 4.79 6.54 11.53
N TYR A 4 3.63 6.42 10.89
CA TYR A 4 3.39 5.38 9.89
C TYR A 4 4.24 5.55 8.62
N LYS A 5 4.59 6.79 8.27
CA LYS A 5 5.46 7.08 7.12
C LYS A 5 6.85 6.50 7.32
N GLU A 6 7.47 6.77 8.46
CA GLU A 6 8.83 6.30 8.75
C GLU A 6 8.89 4.79 8.96
N ILE A 7 7.83 4.19 9.51
CA ILE A 7 7.68 2.74 9.56
C ILE A 7 7.60 2.15 8.14
N ALA A 8 6.84 2.78 7.24
CA ALA A 8 6.74 2.33 5.85
C ALA A 8 8.10 2.46 5.12
N GLU A 9 8.82 3.57 5.29
CA GLU A 9 10.17 3.76 4.76
C GLU A 9 11.13 2.68 5.28
N LEU A 10 11.09 2.38 6.58
CA LEU A 10 11.92 1.34 7.19
C LEU A 10 11.63 -0.02 6.56
N LEU A 11 10.36 -0.41 6.41
CA LEU A 11 9.99 -1.70 5.80
C LEU A 11 10.44 -1.79 4.35
N ILE A 12 10.23 -0.73 3.55
CA ILE A 12 10.65 -0.70 2.14
C ILE A 12 12.17 -0.80 2.04
N SER A 13 12.92 -0.11 2.90
CA SER A 13 14.40 -0.18 2.92
C SER A 13 14.94 -1.57 3.27
N HIS A 14 14.15 -2.39 3.97
CA HIS A 14 14.48 -3.78 4.31
C HIS A 14 13.92 -4.80 3.30
N GLY A 15 13.44 -4.34 2.14
CA GLY A 15 13.03 -5.23 1.05
C GLY A 15 11.61 -5.81 1.20
N ALA A 16 10.73 -5.17 1.98
CA ALA A 16 9.33 -5.55 1.99
C ALA A 16 8.72 -5.47 0.58
N ASN A 17 7.95 -6.48 0.19
CA ASN A 17 7.25 -6.48 -1.09
C ASN A 17 6.11 -5.45 -1.06
N ILE A 18 6.29 -4.33 -1.76
CA ILE A 18 5.35 -3.21 -1.80
C ILE A 18 3.99 -3.56 -2.42
N ASN A 19 3.96 -4.61 -3.25
CA ASN A 19 2.77 -5.08 -3.97
C ASN A 19 2.17 -6.35 -3.35
N GLU A 20 2.65 -6.77 -2.18
CA GLU A 20 2.10 -7.92 -1.47
C GLU A 20 0.60 -7.70 -1.18
N LYS A 21 -0.19 -8.76 -1.33
CA LYS A 21 -1.64 -8.73 -1.14
C LYS A 21 -2.02 -9.41 0.16
N ASN A 22 -2.93 -8.78 0.90
CA ASN A 22 -3.57 -9.43 2.03
C ASN A 22 -4.63 -10.46 1.56
N ASN A 23 -5.33 -11.08 2.52
CA ASN A 23 -6.39 -12.06 2.25
C ASN A 23 -7.58 -11.51 1.46
N ASP A 24 -7.76 -10.19 1.37
CA ASP A 24 -8.80 -9.53 0.57
C ASP A 24 -8.30 -9.12 -0.82
N GLY A 25 -7.05 -9.47 -1.17
CA GLY A 25 -6.40 -9.01 -2.40
C GLY A 25 -5.92 -7.56 -2.35
N LYS A 26 -5.97 -6.89 -1.19
CA LYS A 26 -5.58 -5.49 -1.04
C LYS A 26 -4.08 -5.37 -0.84
N THR A 27 -3.47 -4.43 -1.55
CA THR A 27 -2.08 -3.98 -1.35
C THR A 27 -2.01 -2.89 -0.29
N ALA A 28 -0.78 -2.51 0.11
CA ALA A 28 -0.56 -1.35 0.96
C ALA A 28 -1.19 -0.06 0.38
N LEU A 29 -1.22 0.08 -0.95
CA LEU A 29 -1.83 1.22 -1.63
C LEU A 29 -3.36 1.27 -1.44
N HIS A 30 -4.04 0.12 -1.52
CA HIS A 30 -5.49 0.05 -1.23
C HIS A 30 -5.79 0.47 0.21
N CYS A 31 -5.03 -0.06 1.16
CA CYS A 31 -5.20 0.24 2.58
C CYS A 31 -5.00 1.74 2.86
N THR A 32 -3.91 2.33 2.37
CA THR A 32 -3.60 3.74 2.63
C THR A 32 -4.57 4.71 1.95
N ALA A 33 -5.09 4.35 0.76
CA ALA A 33 -6.14 5.11 0.10
C ALA A 33 -7.46 5.13 0.88
N MET A 34 -7.89 3.97 1.43
CA MET A 34 -9.13 3.88 2.23
C MET A 34 -9.10 4.76 3.50
N TYR A 35 -7.92 4.97 4.08
CA TYR A 35 -7.75 5.80 5.28
C TYR A 35 -7.28 7.23 5.00
N ASN A 36 -7.23 7.65 3.72
CA ASN A 36 -6.80 8.98 3.30
C ASN A 36 -5.37 9.36 3.77
N TYR A 37 -4.45 8.38 3.82
CA TYR A 37 -3.05 8.58 4.21
C TYR A 37 -2.21 9.06 3.03
N LYS A 38 -2.48 10.30 2.57
CA LYS A 38 -1.87 10.88 1.37
C LYS A 38 -0.35 10.78 1.32
N GLU A 39 0.34 11.11 2.41
CA GLU A 39 1.81 11.06 2.45
C GLU A 39 2.37 9.64 2.25
N ILE A 40 1.67 8.62 2.76
CA ILE A 40 2.08 7.21 2.59
C ILE A 40 1.73 6.73 1.18
N VAL A 41 0.62 7.19 0.60
CA VAL A 41 0.28 6.92 -0.81
C VAL A 41 1.38 7.45 -1.73
N GLU A 42 1.81 8.70 -1.54
CA GLU A 42 2.90 9.31 -2.31
C GLU A 42 4.21 8.54 -2.12
N LEU A 43 4.53 8.17 -0.87
CA LEU A 43 5.70 7.34 -0.57
C LEU A 43 5.66 6.00 -1.32
N LEU A 44 4.56 5.27 -1.25
CA LEU A 44 4.42 3.95 -1.89
C LEU A 44 4.54 4.05 -3.43
N ILE A 45 3.91 5.06 -4.03
CA ILE A 45 4.01 5.31 -5.49
C ILE A 45 5.45 5.63 -5.88
N SER A 46 6.14 6.48 -5.11
CA SER A 46 7.55 6.83 -5.38
C SER A 46 8.50 5.63 -5.30
N HIS A 47 8.13 4.58 -4.56
CA HIS A 47 8.88 3.34 -4.43
C HIS A 47 8.38 2.21 -5.35
N GLY A 48 7.53 2.53 -6.35
CA GLY A 48 7.15 1.58 -7.39
C GLY A 48 5.96 0.69 -7.05
N ALA A 49 5.06 1.10 -6.14
CA ALA A 49 3.79 0.43 -5.95
C ALA A 49 2.98 0.41 -7.26
N ASN A 50 2.44 -0.76 -7.63
CA ASN A 50 1.62 -0.93 -8.82
C ASN A 50 0.21 -0.37 -8.54
N ILE A 51 -0.08 0.77 -9.18
CA ILE A 51 -1.37 1.47 -9.06
C ILE A 51 -2.55 0.72 -9.71
N ASN A 52 -2.26 -0.28 -10.56
CA ASN A 52 -3.27 -1.05 -11.29
C ASN A 52 -3.64 -2.38 -10.60
N GLU A 53 -3.10 -2.64 -9.41
CA GLU A 53 -3.50 -3.83 -8.66
C GLU A 53 -4.98 -3.79 -8.32
N LYS A 54 -5.65 -4.93 -8.51
CA LYS A 54 -7.05 -5.12 -8.14
C LYS A 54 -7.15 -5.88 -6.83
N ASP A 55 -8.08 -5.47 -5.98
CA ASP A 55 -8.53 -6.26 -4.83
C ASP A 55 -9.60 -7.29 -5.25
N ARG A 56 -10.10 -8.09 -4.30
CA ARG A 56 -11.14 -9.09 -4.59
C ARG A 56 -12.54 -8.49 -4.71
N SER A 57 -12.74 -7.21 -4.39
CA SER A 57 -14.06 -6.60 -4.50
C SER A 57 -14.50 -6.45 -5.96
N GLU A 58 -13.55 -6.25 -6.88
CA GLU A 58 -13.84 -6.15 -8.32
C GLU A 58 -14.24 -7.48 -8.99
N MET A 59 -14.16 -8.64 -8.30
CA MET A 59 -14.46 -9.95 -8.90
C MET A 59 -15.92 -10.42 -8.73
N HIS A 60 -16.80 -9.63 -8.12
CA HIS A 60 -18.22 -10.00 -7.99
C HIS A 60 -19.03 -9.46 -9.18
N TYR A 61 -19.14 -10.27 -10.23
CA TYR A 61 -20.16 -10.16 -11.28
C TYR A 61 -21.21 -11.27 -11.12
#